data_AF-A0A4S8KSA0-F1
#
_entry.id   AF-A0A4S8KSA0-F1
#
_cell.length_a   1.000
_cell.length_b   1.000
_cell.length_c   1.000
_cell.angle_alpha   90.00
_cell.angle_beta   90.00
_cell.angle_gamma   90.00
#
_symmetry.space_group_name_H-M   'P 1'
#
loop_
_entity.id
_entity.type
_entity.pdbx_description
1 polymer ?
#
loop_
_entity_poly.entity_id
_entity_poly.type
_entity_poly.pdbx_seq_one_letter_code
_entity_poly.pdbx_strand_id
1 'polypeptide(L)'
;MCSPDAQDEEDISGTPRCTVCPNATTTRPSCTVRGCTLPVDVALKLIVNRRCYGSHIPNLRLFAPDLVAYKDIDKVDTSDGKVPVFKFSTLQPDILELVNDYSHNHRMRDLNELSDGTLGEFRDVMNQYGNNIALREIEREENRRRRVKQKEESEESEES
;
A
#
# COMPACT_ATOMS: atom_id res chain seq x y z
N MET A 1 -18.56 -12.58 -15.01
CA MET A 1 -19.49 -11.44 -14.84
C MET A 1 -19.96 -11.49 -13.40
N CYS A 2 -19.45 -10.64 -12.51
CA CYS A 2 -19.72 -10.82 -11.07
C CYS A 2 -21.13 -10.34 -10.72
N SER A 3 -22.04 -11.32 -10.66
CA SER A 3 -23.41 -11.20 -10.16
C SER A 3 -23.45 -11.07 -8.63
N PRO A 4 -24.57 -10.61 -8.07
CA PRO A 4 -24.67 -10.12 -6.71
C PRO A 4 -25.38 -11.14 -5.83
N ASP A 5 -24.70 -12.17 -5.35
CA ASP A 5 -25.20 -12.97 -4.23
C ASP A 5 -24.03 -13.65 -3.53
N ALA A 6 -23.90 -13.40 -2.23
CA ALA A 6 -22.90 -14.01 -1.40
C ALA A 6 -23.25 -15.48 -1.17
N GLN A 7 -22.45 -16.40 -1.70
CA GLN A 7 -22.31 -17.76 -1.14
C GLN A 7 -20.86 -18.24 -1.31
N ASP A 8 -20.45 -19.01 -0.30
CA ASP A 8 -19.20 -19.74 -0.18
C ASP A 8 -18.73 -20.38 -1.48
N GLU A 9 -17.50 -20.11 -1.89
CA GLU A 9 -16.71 -21.03 -2.71
C GLU A 9 -15.24 -20.91 -2.25
N GLU A 10 -14.68 -22.06 -1.87
CA GLU A 10 -13.24 -22.25 -1.72
C GLU A 10 -12.58 -21.99 -3.09
N ASP A 11 -11.76 -20.94 -3.19
CA ASP A 11 -11.01 -20.67 -4.41
C ASP A 11 -9.51 -20.85 -4.13
N ILE A 12 -8.99 -21.90 -4.77
CA ILE A 12 -7.63 -22.40 -4.72
C ILE A 12 -6.81 -21.55 -5.70
N SER A 13 -6.56 -20.29 -5.34
CA SER A 13 -5.48 -19.52 -5.93
C SER A 13 -4.89 -18.60 -4.88
N GLY A 14 -3.58 -18.73 -4.64
CA GLY A 14 -2.84 -18.01 -3.60
C GLY A 14 -2.73 -16.49 -3.78
N THR A 15 -3.68 -15.86 -4.44
CA THR A 15 -3.82 -14.40 -4.51
C THR A 15 -4.65 -13.89 -3.33
N PRO A 16 -4.16 -12.91 -2.54
CA PRO A 16 -4.93 -12.39 -1.42
C PRO A 16 -6.26 -11.81 -1.92
N ARG A 17 -7.34 -12.31 -1.33
CA ARG A 17 -8.73 -11.94 -1.62
C ARG A 17 -8.89 -10.42 -1.56
N CYS A 18 -9.55 -9.87 -2.59
CA CYS A 18 -9.92 -8.45 -2.67
C CYS A 18 -10.69 -8.05 -1.39
N THR A 19 -10.11 -7.21 -0.53
CA THR A 19 -10.84 -6.68 0.63
C THR A 19 -11.97 -5.80 0.10
N VAL A 20 -13.21 -6.19 0.38
CA VAL A 20 -14.40 -5.47 -0.07
C VAL A 20 -14.34 -4.04 0.44
N CYS A 21 -14.42 -3.07 -0.47
CA CYS A 21 -14.52 -1.66 -0.09
C CYS A 21 -15.74 -1.43 0.82
N PRO A 22 -15.63 -0.55 1.82
CA PRO A 22 -16.82 -0.09 2.52
C PRO A 22 -17.81 0.50 1.51
N ASN A 23 -19.06 0.06 1.60
CA ASN A 23 -20.27 0.64 1.02
C ASN A 23 -21.34 0.59 2.12
N ALA A 24 -22.51 1.19 1.89
CA ALA A 24 -23.55 1.38 2.90
C ALA A 24 -24.03 0.10 3.63
N THR A 25 -23.63 -1.09 3.18
CA THR A 25 -24.03 -2.39 3.76
C THR A 25 -22.85 -3.24 4.22
N THR A 26 -21.59 -2.79 4.12
CA THR A 26 -20.41 -3.61 4.49
C THR A 26 -19.75 -3.19 5.80
N THR A 27 -19.04 -4.14 6.40
CA THR A 27 -18.15 -3.94 7.56
C THR A 27 -16.90 -3.15 7.13
N ARG A 28 -16.23 -2.51 8.10
CA ARG A 28 -14.95 -1.81 7.85
C ARG A 28 -13.92 -2.74 7.20
N PRO A 29 -13.07 -2.23 6.31
CA PRO A 29 -11.98 -3.02 5.76
C PRO A 29 -10.99 -3.38 6.89
N SER A 30 -10.44 -4.59 6.83
CA SER A 30 -9.41 -5.02 7.79
C SER A 30 -8.05 -4.36 7.50
N CYS A 31 -7.26 -4.16 8.55
CA CYS A 31 -5.84 -3.85 8.38
C CYS A 31 -5.09 -5.11 7.93
N THR A 32 -4.27 -5.00 6.88
CA THR A 32 -3.49 -6.12 6.33
C THR A 32 -2.15 -6.34 7.02
N VAL A 33 -1.71 -5.40 7.86
CA VAL A 33 -0.41 -5.49 8.53
C VAL A 33 -0.45 -6.57 9.60
N ARG A 34 0.35 -7.62 9.41
CA ARG A 34 0.42 -8.78 10.29
C ARG A 34 0.77 -8.37 11.72
N GLY A 35 -0.08 -8.75 12.67
CA GLY A 35 0.10 -8.46 14.09
C GLY A 35 -0.39 -7.08 14.51
N CYS A 36 -0.94 -6.27 13.59
CA CYS A 36 -1.64 -5.05 13.97
C CYS A 36 -2.97 -5.40 14.66
N THR A 37 -3.18 -4.87 15.86
CA THR A 37 -4.41 -5.04 16.65
C THR A 37 -5.15 -3.72 16.86
N LEU A 38 -4.71 -2.64 16.22
CA LEU A 38 -5.35 -1.33 16.36
C LEU A 38 -6.71 -1.32 15.66
N PRO A 39 -7.72 -0.64 16.22
CA PRO A 39 -9.00 -0.45 15.53
C PRO A 39 -8.82 0.36 14.23
N VAL A 40 -9.44 -0.09 13.14
CA VAL A 40 -9.43 0.62 11.86
C VAL A 40 -10.35 1.84 11.92
N ASP A 41 -9.78 3.02 11.74
CA ASP A 41 -10.49 4.31 11.77
C ASP A 41 -10.46 5.05 10.43
N VAL A 42 -9.79 4.47 9.41
CA VAL A 42 -9.72 5.01 8.05
C VAL A 42 -9.50 3.90 7.03
N ALA A 43 -9.97 4.12 5.81
CA ALA A 43 -9.77 3.22 4.68
C ALA A 43 -8.92 3.87 3.58
N LEU A 44 -8.01 3.10 3.00
CA LEU A 44 -7.25 3.45 1.80
C LEU A 44 -7.90 2.70 0.62
N LYS A 45 -8.30 3.40 -0.44
CA LYS A 45 -9.06 2.82 -1.55
C LYS A 45 -8.43 3.13 -2.90
N LEU A 46 -8.06 2.10 -3.64
CA LEU A 46 -7.64 2.23 -5.03
C LEU A 46 -8.87 2.10 -5.95
N ILE A 47 -9.16 3.16 -6.70
CA ILE A 47 -10.37 3.26 -7.52
C ILE A 47 -10.33 2.27 -8.68
N VAL A 48 -9.18 2.12 -9.35
CA VAL A 48 -9.04 1.35 -10.60
C VAL A 48 -9.38 -0.13 -10.43
N ASN A 49 -8.98 -0.75 -9.33
CA ASN A 49 -9.22 -2.18 -9.07
C ASN A 49 -10.15 -2.42 -7.86
N ARG A 50 -10.71 -1.35 -7.30
CA ARG A 50 -11.59 -1.38 -6.12
C ARG A 50 -10.97 -2.08 -4.90
N ARG A 51 -9.63 -2.15 -4.80
CA ARG A 51 -8.96 -2.65 -3.58
C ARG A 51 -9.08 -1.63 -2.46
N CYS A 52 -9.21 -2.15 -1.24
CA CYS A 52 -9.31 -1.34 -0.05
C CYS A 52 -8.49 -1.94 1.10
N TYR A 53 -7.85 -1.10 1.90
CA TYR A 53 -7.17 -1.53 3.12
C TYR A 53 -7.62 -0.67 4.29
N GLY A 54 -7.87 -1.33 5.42
CA GLY A 54 -8.01 -0.64 6.69
C GLY A 54 -6.65 -0.11 7.15
N SER A 55 -6.65 1.10 7.70
CA SER A 55 -5.46 1.73 8.27
C SER A 55 -5.82 2.54 9.51
N HIS A 56 -4.85 3.26 10.05
CA HIS A 56 -4.98 4.01 11.30
C HIS A 56 -4.53 5.45 11.12
N ILE A 57 -5.42 6.42 11.41
CA ILE A 57 -5.11 7.86 11.31
C ILE A 57 -3.87 8.24 12.15
N PRO A 58 -3.66 7.73 13.38
CA PRO A 58 -2.44 8.03 14.14
C PRO A 58 -1.15 7.62 13.41
N ASN A 59 -1.18 6.46 12.75
CA ASN A 59 -0.07 5.93 11.97
C ASN A 59 0.17 6.77 10.71
N LEU A 60 -0.90 7.04 9.94
CA LEU A 60 -0.82 7.90 8.77
C LEU A 60 -0.32 9.30 9.13
N ARG A 61 -0.71 9.89 10.26
CA ARG A 61 -0.20 11.21 10.68
C ARG A 61 1.30 11.21 10.96
N LEU A 62 1.82 10.12 11.52
CA LEU A 62 3.22 10.03 11.89
C LEU A 62 4.11 9.73 10.69
N PHE A 63 3.64 8.87 9.79
CA PHE A 63 4.46 8.32 8.71
C PHE A 63 4.04 8.78 7.31
N ALA A 64 2.87 9.38 7.14
CA ALA A 64 2.37 9.95 5.89
C ALA A 64 1.60 11.27 6.16
N PRO A 65 2.23 12.25 6.83
CA PRO A 65 1.53 13.44 7.36
C PRO A 65 0.79 14.22 6.28
N ASP A 66 1.38 14.32 5.08
CA ASP A 66 0.79 15.10 3.99
C ASP A 66 -0.44 14.40 3.39
N LEU A 67 -0.52 13.07 3.48
CA LEU A 67 -1.73 12.32 3.09
C LEU A 67 -2.93 12.73 3.97
N VAL A 68 -2.71 12.91 5.27
CA VAL A 68 -3.79 13.30 6.20
C VAL A 68 -4.15 14.79 6.06
N ALA A 69 -3.24 15.59 5.52
CA ALA A 69 -3.49 17.00 5.20
C ALA A 69 -4.35 17.19 3.94
N TYR A 70 -4.51 16.15 3.09
CA TYR A 70 -5.38 16.22 1.92
C TYR A 70 -6.85 16.42 2.33
N LYS A 71 -7.50 17.39 1.69
CA LYS A 71 -8.86 17.84 2.04
C LYS A 71 -9.98 16.97 1.47
N ASP A 72 -9.69 16.15 0.46
CA ASP A 72 -10.68 15.32 -0.23
C ASP A 72 -10.82 13.95 0.43
N ILE A 73 -11.37 13.97 1.65
CA ILE A 73 -11.67 12.77 2.42
C ILE A 73 -13.17 12.51 2.33
N ASP A 74 -13.53 11.49 1.56
CA ASP A 74 -14.90 10.99 1.57
C ASP A 74 -15.19 10.27 2.88
N LYS A 75 -16.45 10.27 3.30
CA LYS A 75 -16.93 9.44 4.41
C LYS A 75 -17.92 8.44 3.87
N VAL A 76 -17.64 7.17 4.10
CA VAL A 76 -18.53 6.08 3.69
C VAL A 76 -19.22 5.52 4.93
N ASP A 77 -20.54 5.32 4.80
CA ASP A 77 -21.32 4.62 5.82
C ASP A 77 -20.94 3.13 5.83
N THR A 78 -20.65 2.62 7.02
CA THR A 78 -20.42 1.21 7.35
C THR A 78 -21.44 0.78 8.40
N SER A 79 -21.59 -0.53 8.57
CA SER A 79 -22.51 -1.09 9.59
C SER A 79 -22.24 -0.62 11.03
N ASP A 80 -21.02 -0.16 11.31
CA ASP A 80 -20.54 0.30 12.61
C ASP A 80 -20.18 1.81 12.64
N GLY A 81 -20.63 2.60 11.67
CA GLY A 81 -20.51 4.06 11.67
C GLY A 81 -20.05 4.65 10.34
N LYS A 82 -19.43 5.84 10.38
CA LYS A 82 -18.83 6.45 9.18
C LYS A 82 -17.32 6.28 9.21
N VAL A 83 -16.75 5.88 8.09
CA VAL A 83 -15.30 5.71 7.91
C VAL A 83 -14.78 6.69 6.87
N PRO A 84 -13.79 7.53 7.22
CA PRO A 84 -13.01 8.31 6.26
C PRO A 84 -12.35 7.40 5.21
N VAL A 85 -12.36 7.80 3.94
CA VAL A 85 -11.75 7.05 2.84
C VAL A 85 -10.81 7.95 2.04
N PHE A 86 -9.53 7.59 2.02
CA PHE A 86 -8.56 8.17 1.10
C PHE A 86 -8.61 7.41 -0.23
N LYS A 87 -8.84 8.14 -1.32
CA LYS A 87 -9.00 7.56 -2.66
C LYS A 87 -7.76 7.79 -3.51
N PHE A 88 -7.33 6.75 -4.19
CA PHE A 88 -6.18 6.75 -5.11
C PHE A 88 -6.68 6.32 -6.49
N SER A 89 -6.43 7.11 -7.53
CA SER A 89 -6.95 6.85 -8.88
C SER A 89 -5.94 6.19 -9.82
N THR A 90 -4.64 6.44 -9.60
CA THR A 90 -3.59 6.12 -10.58
C THR A 90 -2.52 5.16 -10.07
N LEU A 91 -2.65 4.66 -8.84
CA LEU A 91 -1.61 3.80 -8.26
C LEU A 91 -1.64 2.38 -8.83
N GLN A 92 -0.46 1.80 -9.00
CA GLN A 92 -0.32 0.36 -9.13
C GLN A 92 -0.91 -0.36 -7.90
N PRO A 93 -1.57 -1.52 -8.08
CA PRO A 93 -2.22 -2.25 -6.99
C PRO A 93 -1.35 -2.53 -5.76
N ASP A 94 -0.07 -2.78 -5.98
CA ASP A 94 0.88 -3.20 -4.94
C ASP A 94 1.42 -2.00 -4.15
N ILE A 95 1.37 -0.80 -4.74
CA ILE A 95 1.78 0.45 -4.08
C ILE A 95 0.86 0.79 -2.93
N LEU A 96 -0.45 0.55 -3.07
CA LEU A 96 -1.39 0.83 -1.99
C LEU A 96 -1.14 -0.04 -0.75
N GLU A 97 -0.75 -1.30 -0.96
CA GLU A 97 -0.37 -2.20 0.13
C GLU A 97 0.92 -1.72 0.79
N LEU A 98 1.94 -1.37 0.00
CA LEU A 98 3.19 -0.78 0.50
C LEU A 98 2.97 0.51 1.30
N VAL A 99 2.08 1.39 0.84
CA VAL A 99 1.70 2.61 1.59
C VAL A 99 1.14 2.23 2.97
N ASN A 100 0.27 1.23 3.02
CA ASN A 100 -0.30 0.77 4.29
C ASN A 100 0.78 0.17 5.20
N ASP A 101 1.64 -0.71 4.68
CA ASP A 101 2.72 -1.34 5.44
C ASP A 101 3.69 -0.31 6.01
N TYR A 102 4.15 0.64 5.18
CA TYR A 102 5.07 1.69 5.61
C TYR A 102 4.43 2.72 6.54
N SER A 103 3.10 2.86 6.53
CA SER A 103 2.42 3.64 7.56
C SER A 103 2.46 2.98 8.94
N HIS A 104 2.68 1.67 9.02
CA HIS A 104 2.77 0.98 10.31
C HIS A 104 4.18 0.92 10.87
N ASN A 105 5.19 1.27 10.08
CA ASN A 105 6.60 1.17 10.43
C ASN A 105 6.96 -0.21 11.05
N HIS A 106 6.26 -1.27 10.62
CA HIS A 106 6.39 -2.61 11.17
C HIS A 106 6.69 -3.59 10.04
N ARG A 107 7.79 -4.34 10.18
CA ARG A 107 8.20 -5.41 9.25
C ARG A 107 8.04 -5.02 7.78
N MET A 108 8.78 -3.97 7.40
CA MET A 108 8.78 -3.43 6.04
C MET A 108 9.04 -4.54 5.02
N ARG A 109 8.18 -4.62 4.00
CA ARG A 109 8.32 -5.55 2.87
C ARG A 109 9.69 -5.37 2.23
N ASP A 110 10.28 -6.46 1.74
CA ASP A 110 11.57 -6.38 1.09
C ASP A 110 11.42 -5.62 -0.24
N LEU A 111 12.12 -4.49 -0.35
CA LEU A 111 12.08 -3.65 -1.55
C LEU A 111 12.89 -4.26 -2.71
N ASN A 112 13.72 -5.29 -2.45
CA ASN A 112 14.49 -5.95 -3.49
C ASN A 112 13.63 -6.72 -4.50
N GLU A 113 12.41 -7.12 -4.13
CA GLU A 113 11.49 -7.87 -4.99
C GLU A 113 10.72 -6.95 -5.96
N LEU A 114 10.75 -5.63 -5.73
CA LEU A 114 10.02 -4.67 -6.55
C LEU A 114 10.74 -4.43 -7.88
N SER A 115 9.99 -4.32 -8.97
CA SER A 115 10.53 -3.82 -10.24
C SER A 115 11.02 -2.36 -10.09
N ASP A 116 11.96 -1.93 -10.92
CA ASP A 116 12.42 -0.52 -10.91
C ASP A 116 11.25 0.46 -11.12
N GLY A 117 10.29 0.10 -11.96
CA GLY A 117 9.09 0.91 -12.19
C GLY A 117 8.20 1.02 -10.94
N THR A 118 7.97 -0.10 -10.24
CA THR A 118 7.21 -0.11 -8.99
C THR A 118 7.94 0.63 -7.88
N LEU A 119 9.26 0.49 -7.78
CA LEU A 119 10.07 1.21 -6.79
C LEU A 119 10.08 2.73 -7.05
N GLY A 120 10.15 3.13 -8.32
CA GLY A 120 10.05 4.54 -8.74
C GLY A 120 8.70 5.15 -8.43
N GLU A 121 7.60 4.46 -8.77
CA GLU A 121 6.26 4.92 -8.41
C GLU A 121 6.07 4.98 -6.88
N PHE A 122 6.59 3.99 -6.15
CA PHE A 122 6.53 4.00 -4.69
C PHE A 122 7.27 5.20 -4.10
N ARG A 123 8.44 5.57 -4.63
CA ARG A 123 9.15 6.79 -4.25
C ARG A 123 8.29 8.03 -4.43
N ASP A 124 7.69 8.20 -5.60
CA ASP A 124 6.90 9.40 -5.91
C ASP A 124 5.74 9.55 -4.92
N VAL A 125 5.08 8.45 -4.58
CA VAL A 125 3.99 8.40 -3.60
C VAL A 125 4.48 8.71 -2.20
N MET A 126 5.58 8.10 -1.75
CA MET A 126 6.15 8.36 -0.42
C MET A 126 6.68 9.78 -0.28
N ASN A 127 7.19 10.37 -1.36
CA ASN A 127 7.59 11.77 -1.42
C ASN A 127 6.38 12.70 -1.34
N GLN A 128 5.32 12.40 -2.10
CA GLN A 128 4.07 13.17 -2.06
C GLN A 128 3.41 13.17 -0.67
N TYR A 129 3.52 12.06 0.07
CA TYR A 129 2.87 11.89 1.37
C TYR A 129 3.77 12.17 2.58
N GLY A 130 5.03 12.54 2.35
CA GLY A 130 5.96 12.90 3.42
C GLY A 130 6.48 11.72 4.25
N ASN A 131 6.55 10.51 3.69
CA ASN A 131 7.06 9.34 4.38
C ASN A 131 8.59 9.23 4.32
N ASN A 132 9.27 9.99 5.18
CA ASN A 132 10.73 10.05 5.26
C ASN A 132 11.41 8.72 5.67
N ILE A 133 10.68 7.79 6.30
CA ILE A 133 11.23 6.47 6.61
C ILE A 133 11.28 5.64 5.33
N ALA A 134 10.15 5.57 4.60
CA ALA A 134 10.09 4.86 3.33
C ALA A 134 11.11 5.40 2.32
N LEU A 135 11.24 6.73 2.20
CA LEU A 135 12.20 7.36 1.29
C LEU A 135 13.66 6.94 1.57
N ARG A 136 14.04 6.83 2.85
CA ARG A 136 15.38 6.37 3.23
C ARG A 136 15.62 4.91 2.89
N GLU A 137 14.61 4.05 3.05
CA GLU A 137 14.74 2.64 2.65
C GLU A 137 14.80 2.47 1.13
N ILE A 138 14.00 3.25 0.38
CA ILE A 138 14.04 3.25 -1.08
C ILE A 138 15.41 3.72 -1.59
N GLU A 139 15.97 4.78 -1.01
CA GLU A 139 17.31 5.26 -1.36
C GLU A 139 18.40 4.20 -1.11
N ARG A 140 18.32 3.48 0.02
CA ARG A 140 19.25 2.38 0.31
C ARG A 140 19.16 1.27 -0.74
N GLU A 141 17.94 0.89 -1.12
CA GLU A 141 17.71 -0.16 -2.10
C GLU A 141 18.21 0.24 -3.49
N GLU A 142 17.95 1.46 -3.94
CA GLU A 142 18.49 1.94 -5.22
C GLU A 142 20.02 1.98 -5.24
N ASN A 143 20.64 2.45 -4.16
CA ASN A 143 22.09 2.46 -4.05
C ASN A 143 22.67 1.05 -4.06
N ARG A 144 21.97 0.06 -3.47
CA ARG A 144 22.34 -1.35 -3.56
C ARG A 144 22.30 -1.84 -5.01
N ARG A 145 21.20 -1.59 -5.75
CA ARG A 145 21.06 -1.98 -7.16
C ARG A 145 22.16 -1.39 -8.05
N ARG A 146 22.48 -0.10 -7.86
CA ARG A 146 23.58 0.56 -8.60
C ARG A 146 24.93 -0.11 -8.38
N ARG A 147 25.24 -0.50 -7.14
CA ARG A 147 26.50 -1.18 -6.81
C ARG A 147 26.60 -2.56 -7.43
N VAL A 148 25.49 -3.32 -7.45
CA VAL A 148 25.44 -4.64 -8.11
C VAL A 148 25.70 -4.48 -9.60
N LYS A 149 24.99 -3.55 -10.26
CA LYS A 149 25.15 -3.29 -11.69
C LYS A 149 26.58 -2.85 -12.06
N GLN A 150 27.17 -1.94 -11.29
CA GLN A 150 28.55 -1.50 -11.51
C GLN A 150 29.57 -2.65 -11.36
N LYS A 151 29.30 -3.58 -10.43
CA LYS A 151 30.15 -4.74 -10.22
C LYS A 151 30.06 -5.72 -11.40
N GLU A 152 28.84 -5.99 -11.88
CA GLU A 152 28.61 -6.84 -13.06
C GLU A 152 29.28 -6.26 -14.31
N GLU A 153 29.14 -4.95 -14.54
CA GLU A 153 29.79 -4.25 -15.67
C GLU A 153 31.33 -4.29 -15.58
N SER A 154 31.91 -4.24 -14.36
CA SER A 154 33.35 -4.35 -14.19
C SER A 154 33.88 -5.76 -14.45
N GLU A 155 33.16 -6.80 -14.02
CA GLU A 155 33.56 -8.20 -14.21
C GLU A 155 33.49 -8.61 -15.70
N GLU A 156 32.47 -8.15 -16.43
CA GLU A 156 32.34 -8.42 -17.88
C GLU A 156 33.47 -7.77 -18.71
N SER A 157 33.99 -6.63 -18.24
CA SER A 157 35.10 -5.92 -18.89
C SER A 157 36.48 -6.54 -18.67
N GLU A 158 36.63 -7.40 -17.64
CA GLU A 158 37.88 -8.12 -17.35
C GLU A 158 37.97 -9.47 -18.10
N GLU A 159 36.84 -10.01 -18.54
CA GLU A 159 36.75 -11.28 -19.30
C GLU A 159 36.78 -11.12 -20.83
N SER A 160 36.69 -9.89 -21.35
CA SER A 160 36.68 -9.56 -22.80
C SER A 160 38.05 -9.15 -23.34
#